data_AF-A0AA35R0W2-F1
#
_entry.id   AF-A0AA35R0W2-F1
#
_cell.length_a   1.000
_cell.length_b   1.000
_cell.length_c   1.000
_cell.angle_alpha   90.00
_cell.angle_beta   90.00
_cell.angle_gamma   90.00
#
_symmetry.space_group_name_H-M   'P 1'
#
loop_
_entity.id
_entity.type
_entity.pdbx_description
1 polymer ?
#
loop_
_entity_poly.entity_id
_entity_poly.type
_entity_poly.pdbx_seq_one_letter_code
_entity_poly.pdbx_strand_id
1 'polypeptide(L)'
;MSSIFSQLKGFNRDTLKSVETRITTADGKKVETHWHMLRDEAGVRSVEEQGNRGLGFCPDLQPDLSVGVAQERLLVGSQDVAHHLGTLRQLGVTHILNVAWGVPNA
;
A
#
# COMPACT_ATOMS: atom_id res chain seq x y z
N MET A 1 -35.00 18.90 12.43
CA MET A 1 -34.05 18.22 11.53
C MET A 1 -33.99 16.75 11.93
N SER A 2 -34.46 15.84 11.08
CA SER A 2 -34.36 14.40 11.35
C SER A 2 -32.90 13.96 11.21
N SER A 3 -32.39 13.25 12.21
CA SER A 3 -31.03 12.72 12.22
C SER A 3 -30.89 11.59 11.18
N ILE A 4 -29.73 11.47 10.53
CA ILE A 4 -29.43 10.41 9.56
C ILE A 4 -29.72 9.00 10.14
N PHE A 5 -29.48 8.82 11.44
CA PHE A 5 -29.73 7.56 12.14
C PHE A 5 -31.22 7.22 12.24
N SER A 6 -32.10 8.23 12.25
CA SER A 6 -33.56 8.00 12.25
C SER A 6 -34.07 7.56 10.88
N GLN A 7 -33.47 8.05 9.80
CA GLN A 7 -33.78 7.65 8.43
C GLN A 7 -33.29 6.22 8.13
N LEU A 8 -32.13 5.84 8.67
CA LEU A 8 -31.60 4.48 8.52
C LEU A 8 -32.45 3.41 9.23
N LYS A 9 -33.11 3.76 10.36
CA LYS A 9 -33.95 2.80 11.11
C LYS A 9 -35.19 2.32 10.34
N GLY A 10 -35.72 3.14 9.44
CA GLY A 10 -36.89 2.81 8.61
C GLY A 10 -36.54 2.37 7.18
N PHE A 11 -35.25 2.26 6.86
CA PHE A 11 -34.78 2.03 5.50
C PHE A 11 -34.95 0.56 5.08
N ASN A 12 -35.69 0.32 4.00
CA ASN A 12 -35.84 -1.02 3.43
C ASN A 12 -34.60 -1.38 2.59
N ARG A 13 -33.77 -2.29 3.11
CA ARG A 13 -32.56 -2.77 2.47
C ARG A 13 -32.80 -3.41 1.09
N ASP A 14 -33.98 -3.97 0.85
CA ASP A 14 -34.34 -4.63 -0.42
C ASP A 14 -34.51 -3.65 -1.59
N THR A 15 -34.62 -2.35 -1.30
CA THR A 15 -34.69 -1.29 -2.31
C THR A 15 -33.32 -0.87 -2.84
N LEU A 16 -32.23 -1.35 -2.24
CA LEU A 16 -30.89 -1.06 -2.72
C LEU A 16 -30.60 -1.81 -4.01
N LYS A 17 -30.15 -1.07 -5.02
CA LYS A 17 -29.59 -1.65 -6.22
C LYS A 17 -28.33 -2.44 -5.84
N SER A 18 -28.20 -3.68 -6.30
CA SER A 18 -26.94 -4.40 -6.18
C SER A 18 -25.87 -3.68 -7.00
N VAL A 19 -24.77 -3.34 -6.36
CA VAL A 19 -23.63 -2.63 -6.95
C VAL A 19 -22.37 -3.41 -6.65
N GLU A 20 -21.62 -3.72 -7.69
CA GLU A 20 -20.27 -4.25 -7.58
C GLU A 20 -19.34 -3.17 -7.04
N THR A 21 -18.59 -3.48 -5.98
CA THR A 21 -17.63 -2.54 -5.39
C THR A 21 -16.25 -3.15 -5.39
N ARG A 22 -15.30 -2.46 -6.05
CA ARG A 22 -13.87 -2.78 -6.01
C ARG A 22 -13.22 -1.96 -4.91
N ILE A 23 -12.64 -2.65 -3.93
CA ILE A 23 -11.95 -2.06 -2.78
C ILE A 23 -10.46 -2.33 -2.96
N THR A 24 -9.66 -1.26 -2.98
CA THR A 24 -8.20 -1.38 -2.84
C THR A 24 -7.84 -1.05 -1.41
N THR A 25 -7.30 -2.03 -0.71
CA THR A 25 -6.80 -1.88 0.67
C THR A 25 -5.46 -1.14 0.69
N ALA A 26 -5.06 -0.64 1.85
CA ALA A 26 -3.82 0.11 2.01
C ALA A 26 -2.56 -0.69 1.62
N ASP A 27 -2.61 -2.02 1.70
CA ASP A 27 -1.56 -2.97 1.27
C ASP A 27 -1.66 -3.35 -0.21
N GLY A 28 -2.46 -2.63 -1.01
CA GLY A 28 -2.58 -2.84 -2.45
C GLY A 28 -3.39 -4.07 -2.85
N LYS A 29 -3.98 -4.79 -1.88
CA LYS A 29 -4.86 -5.92 -2.15
C LYS A 29 -6.19 -5.39 -2.69
N LYS A 30 -6.57 -5.86 -3.88
CA LYS A 30 -7.87 -5.55 -4.48
C LYS A 30 -8.87 -6.63 -4.09
N VAL A 31 -10.00 -6.20 -3.57
CA VAL A 31 -11.12 -7.04 -3.17
C VAL A 31 -12.32 -6.57 -3.97
N GLU A 32 -12.87 -7.43 -4.80
CA GLU A 32 -14.19 -7.19 -5.41
C GLU A 32 -15.26 -7.81 -4.52
N THR A 33 -16.25 -7.01 -4.15
CA THR A 33 -17.41 -7.49 -3.41
C THR A 33 -18.61 -7.58 -4.33
N HIS A 34 -19.10 -8.81 -4.55
CA HIS A 34 -20.36 -9.06 -5.23
C HIS A 34 -21.46 -9.19 -4.17
N TRP A 35 -22.46 -8.31 -4.21
CA TRP A 35 -23.63 -8.45 -3.35
C TRP A 35 -24.68 -9.33 -4.05
N HIS A 36 -24.65 -10.62 -3.74
CA HIS A 36 -25.72 -11.54 -4.15
C HIS A 36 -26.92 -11.35 -3.23
N MET A 37 -27.97 -10.71 -3.75
CA MET A 37 -29.29 -10.68 -3.13
C MET A 37 -29.99 -12.03 -3.35
N LEU A 38 -29.42 -13.10 -2.80
CA LEU A 38 -30.18 -14.34 -2.63
C LEU A 38 -30.89 -14.24 -1.29
N ARG A 39 -32.21 -14.43 -1.32
CA ARG A 39 -33.07 -14.58 -0.15
C ARG A 39 -32.61 -15.81 0.62
N ASP A 40 -31.59 -15.66 1.46
CA ASP A 40 -31.32 -16.46 2.65
C ASP A 40 -30.22 -15.72 3.44
N GLU A 41 -30.32 -15.79 4.76
CA GLU A 41 -29.97 -14.79 5.80
C GLU A 41 -28.54 -14.18 5.88
N ALA A 42 -27.67 -14.33 4.90
CA ALA A 42 -26.41 -13.60 4.89
C ALA A 42 -25.93 -13.43 3.45
N GLY A 43 -26.24 -12.28 2.85
CA GLY A 43 -25.77 -11.89 1.51
C GLY A 43 -24.28 -12.23 1.36
N VAL A 44 -24.02 -13.30 0.61
CA VAL A 44 -22.71 -13.95 0.56
C VAL A 44 -21.73 -12.98 -0.10
N ARG A 45 -20.68 -12.62 0.64
CA ARG A 45 -19.50 -11.95 0.10
C ARG A 45 -18.64 -13.00 -0.58
N SER A 46 -18.76 -13.17 -1.89
CA SER A 46 -17.67 -13.77 -2.65
C SER A 46 -16.58 -12.70 -2.76
N VAL A 47 -15.50 -12.88 -2.01
CA VAL A 47 -14.28 -12.07 -2.10
C VAL A 47 -13.34 -12.82 -3.03
N GLU A 48 -13.28 -12.40 -4.30
CA GLU A 48 -12.19 -12.82 -5.17
C GLU A 48 -11.02 -11.86 -4.95
N GLU A 49 -9.91 -12.39 -4.45
CA GLU A 49 -8.64 -11.66 -4.37
C GLU A 49 -8.10 -11.53 -5.80
N GLN A 50 -8.38 -10.40 -6.45
CA GLN A 50 -7.78 -10.10 -7.73
C GLN A 50 -6.44 -9.37 -7.55
N GLY A 51 -5.39 -10.00 -8.04
CA GLY A 51 -4.12 -9.34 -8.33
C GLY A 51 -3.01 -9.69 -7.36
N ASN A 52 -1.79 -9.67 -7.91
CA ASN A 52 -0.57 -9.71 -7.12
C ASN A 52 -0.58 -8.49 -6.20
N ARG A 53 -0.24 -8.67 -4.91
CA ARG A 53 -0.09 -7.55 -3.96
C ARG A 53 0.88 -6.54 -4.59
N GLY A 54 0.35 -5.44 -5.08
CA GLY A 54 1.18 -4.36 -5.59
C GLY A 54 1.92 -3.79 -4.39
N LEU A 55 3.25 -3.70 -4.45
CA LEU A 55 4.09 -3.20 -3.36
C LEU A 55 3.74 -1.76 -2.95
N GLY A 56 2.88 -1.06 -3.70
CA GLY A 56 2.57 0.37 -3.53
C GLY A 56 3.65 1.28 -4.11
N PHE A 57 4.74 0.70 -4.60
CA PHE A 57 5.86 1.35 -5.26
C PHE A 57 6.39 0.49 -6.42
N CYS A 58 7.14 1.10 -7.34
CA CYS A 58 7.85 0.35 -8.39
C CYS A 58 9.16 -0.18 -7.78
N PRO A 59 9.36 -1.51 -7.67
CA PRO A 59 10.63 -2.04 -7.21
C PRO A 59 11.73 -1.67 -8.21
N ASP A 60 12.87 -1.23 -7.68
CA ASP A 60 14.06 -1.05 -8.50
C ASP A 60 14.72 -2.43 -8.71
N LEU A 61 15.10 -2.72 -9.95
CA LEU A 61 15.68 -4.00 -10.35
C LEU A 61 17.15 -3.86 -10.76
N GLN A 62 17.66 -2.63 -10.84
CA GLN A 62 19.02 -2.35 -11.24
C GLN A 62 19.75 -1.69 -10.06
N PRO A 63 20.92 -2.22 -9.65
CA PRO A 63 21.69 -1.58 -8.60
C PRO A 63 22.10 -0.15 -9.00
N ASP A 64 21.84 0.83 -8.14
CA ASP A 64 22.22 2.23 -8.35
C ASP A 64 23.10 2.76 -7.21
N LEU A 65 24.33 3.17 -7.56
CA LEU A 65 25.31 3.74 -6.62
C LEU A 65 25.32 5.28 -6.62
N SER A 66 24.29 5.91 -7.17
CA SER A 66 24.13 7.36 -7.17
C SER A 66 23.93 7.91 -5.75
N VAL A 67 24.65 8.99 -5.42
CA VAL A 67 24.55 9.66 -4.12
C VAL A 67 24.18 11.12 -4.32
N GLY A 68 23.08 11.53 -3.72
CA GLY A 68 22.67 12.93 -3.62
C GLY A 68 23.30 13.60 -2.40
N VAL A 69 23.76 14.84 -2.58
CA VAL A 69 24.24 15.69 -1.47
C VAL A 69 23.12 16.68 -1.14
N ALA A 70 22.46 16.48 0.00
CA ALA A 70 21.39 17.37 0.45
C ALA A 70 21.96 18.64 1.12
N GLN A 71 23.03 18.46 1.90
CA GLN A 71 23.77 19.53 2.55
C GLN A 71 25.20 19.04 2.83
N GLU A 72 26.10 19.95 3.22
CA GLU A 72 27.41 19.59 3.77
C GLU A 72 27.26 18.48 4.82
N ARG A 73 27.94 17.35 4.60
CA ARG A 73 27.94 16.16 5.47
C ARG A 73 26.60 15.43 5.60
N LEU A 74 25.61 15.76 4.77
CA LEU A 74 24.33 15.05 4.69
C LEU A 74 24.12 14.50 3.27
N LEU A 75 24.21 13.18 3.18
CA LEU A 75 24.09 12.43 1.93
C LEU A 75 22.80 11.62 1.94
N VAL A 76 22.18 11.49 0.77
CA VAL A 76 21.01 10.64 0.54
C VAL A 76 21.39 9.65 -0.56
N GLY A 77 21.17 8.37 -0.31
CA GLY A 77 21.49 7.29 -1.25
C GLY A 77 20.55 6.11 -1.08
N SER A 78 20.57 5.22 -2.07
CA SER A 78 19.82 3.97 -2.06
C SER A 78 20.38 2.95 -1.06
N GLN A 79 19.69 1.82 -0.95
CA GLN A 79 20.15 0.65 -0.20
C GLN A 79 21.48 0.12 -0.77
N ASP A 80 21.68 0.22 -2.08
CA ASP A 80 22.88 -0.26 -2.77
C ASP A 80 24.11 0.56 -2.38
N VAL A 81 23.97 1.88 -2.28
CA VAL A 81 25.02 2.78 -1.76
C VAL A 81 25.41 2.37 -0.34
N ALA A 82 24.42 2.06 0.51
CA ALA A 82 24.67 1.65 1.88
C ALA A 82 25.39 0.29 1.98
N HIS A 83 25.23 -0.61 1.00
CA HIS A 83 25.99 -1.86 0.91
C HIS A 83 27.39 -1.69 0.32
N HIS A 84 27.63 -0.63 -0.45
CA HIS A 84 28.90 -0.43 -1.14
C HIS A 84 29.94 0.30 -0.28
N LEU A 85 30.68 -0.48 0.53
CA LEU A 85 31.70 0.04 1.46
C LEU A 85 32.76 0.95 0.80
N GLY A 86 33.12 0.69 -0.46
CA GLY A 86 34.07 1.52 -1.21
C GLY A 86 33.57 2.95 -1.39
N THR A 87 32.30 3.10 -1.77
CA THR A 87 31.64 4.41 -1.96
C THR A 87 31.54 5.15 -0.64
N LEU A 88 31.13 4.46 0.43
CA LEU A 88 31.03 5.04 1.77
C LEU A 88 32.37 5.58 2.27
N ARG A 89 33.46 4.82 2.08
CA ARG A 89 34.82 5.25 2.46
C ARG A 89 35.28 6.44 1.62
N GLN A 90 35.06 6.42 0.31
CA GLN A 90 35.42 7.51 -0.59
C GLN A 90 34.71 8.82 -0.21
N LEU A 91 33.45 8.73 0.22
CA LEU A 91 32.64 9.88 0.64
C LEU A 91 32.83 10.26 2.12
N GLY A 92 33.67 9.54 2.87
CA GLY A 92 33.91 9.82 4.29
C GLY A 92 32.69 9.59 5.19
N VAL A 93 31.80 8.69 4.80
CA VAL A 93 30.61 8.34 5.60
C VAL A 93 31.04 7.60 6.86
N THR A 94 30.56 8.09 8.01
CA THR A 94 30.86 7.51 9.33
C THR A 94 29.62 6.92 10.02
N HIS A 95 28.43 7.35 9.61
CA HIS A 95 27.16 6.97 10.20
C HIS A 95 26.11 6.80 9.09
N ILE A 96 25.22 5.82 9.25
CA ILE A 96 24.12 5.56 8.31
C ILE A 96 22.82 5.54 9.11
N LEU A 97 21.81 6.27 8.63
CA LEU A 97 20.44 6.18 9.12
C LEU A 97 19.60 5.38 8.12
N ASN A 98 19.19 4.16 8.49
CA ASN A 98 18.30 3.36 7.66
C ASN A 98 16.83 3.75 7.89
N VAL A 99 16.26 4.49 6.94
CA VAL A 99 14.84 4.89 6.94
C VAL A 99 13.92 3.88 6.26
N ALA A 100 14.47 2.86 5.59
CA ALA A 100 13.74 1.80 4.88
C ALA A 100 13.79 0.46 5.65
N TRP A 101 13.72 0.52 6.98
CA TRP A 101 13.76 -0.68 7.82
C TRP A 101 12.60 -1.63 7.48
N GLY A 102 12.91 -2.92 7.33
CA GLY A 102 11.95 -3.95 6.97
C GLY A 102 11.73 -4.14 5.47
N VAL A 103 12.39 -3.35 4.62
CA VAL A 103 12.45 -3.59 3.18
C VAL A 103 13.62 -4.54 2.89
N PRO A 104 13.40 -5.69 2.22
CA PRO A 104 14.49 -6.56 1.79
C PRO A 104 15.36 -5.85 0.75
N ASN A 105 16.67 -6.12 0.81
CA ASN A 105 17.55 -5.80 -0.31
C ASN A 105 17.13 -6.64 -1.52
N ALA A 106 17.14 -6.02 -2.71
CA ALA A 106 16.92 -6.71 -3.98
C ALA A 106 18.17 -7.51 -4.41
#